data_AF-A0A6G1SE11-F1
#
_entry.id   AF-A0A6G1SE11-F1
#
_cell.length_a   1.000
_cell.length_b   1.000
_cell.length_c   1.000
_cell.angle_alpha   90.00
_cell.angle_beta   90.00
_cell.angle_gamma   90.00
#
_symmetry.space_group_name_H-M   'P 1'
#
loop_
_entity.id
_entity.type
_entity.pdbx_description
1 polymer ?
#
loop_
_entity_poly.entity_id
_entity_poly.type
_entity_poly.pdbx_seq_one_letter_code
_entity_poly.pdbx_strand_id
1 'polypeptide(L)'
;PLCPRRPRLTEQTSICLSRSPAPRPVRVALLRTPNNPLSAMALAAFADKKYKLASSDKFDDYMKALGVSFVTRQVGNQVSPVVTLSIDGDKYTLSSVSTFKTSTISFKLGEPFDQDTPDGRKVKATITLEGDNTLVEQQEGGGKTTKIVREFSPNEIKMVLTVDSIVCTRIYKLQE
;
A
#
# COMPACT_ATOMS: atom_id res chain seq x y z
N PRO A 1 36.33 19.70 -82.10
CA PRO A 1 37.48 20.05 -81.23
C PRO A 1 37.19 19.64 -79.77
N LEU A 2 37.35 18.35 -79.45
CA LEU A 2 38.54 17.75 -78.82
C LEU A 2 38.76 18.21 -77.36
N CYS A 3 38.30 17.38 -76.41
CA CYS A 3 38.81 17.34 -75.03
C CYS A 3 40.29 16.95 -75.03
N PRO A 4 41.05 17.34 -73.98
CA PRO A 4 41.65 16.27 -73.16
C PRO A 4 41.88 16.57 -71.66
N ARG A 5 41.82 15.48 -70.87
CA ARG A 5 42.74 15.06 -69.78
C ARG A 5 42.68 15.67 -68.35
N ARG A 6 42.30 14.79 -67.41
CA ARG A 6 42.79 14.62 -66.00
C ARG A 6 44.34 14.42 -65.94
N PRO A 7 45.07 14.39 -64.79
CA PRO A 7 44.65 13.99 -63.41
C PRO A 7 45.36 14.69 -62.19
N ARG A 8 44.90 14.45 -60.94
CA ARG A 8 45.67 13.81 -59.84
C ARG A 8 44.91 13.77 -58.50
N LEU A 9 45.06 12.63 -57.82
CA LEU A 9 44.67 12.30 -56.44
C LEU A 9 45.52 13.03 -55.40
N THR A 10 44.92 13.30 -54.23
CA THR A 10 45.38 12.95 -52.86
C THR A 10 44.17 13.15 -51.92
N GLU A 11 43.63 12.09 -51.28
CA GLU A 11 43.85 11.77 -49.85
C GLU A 11 43.45 12.93 -48.90
N GLN A 12 42.57 12.85 -47.91
CA GLN A 12 42.40 11.83 -46.86
C GLN A 12 41.11 12.08 -46.03
N THR A 13 40.42 10.98 -45.69
CA THR A 13 39.83 10.61 -44.38
C THR A 13 39.14 11.64 -43.44
N SER A 14 37.83 11.46 -43.26
CA SER A 14 37.16 11.22 -41.95
C SER A 14 35.67 10.97 -42.22
N ILE A 15 35.19 9.73 -42.12
CA ILE A 15 34.73 9.07 -40.89
C ILE A 15 33.50 9.77 -40.28
N CYS A 16 32.37 9.12 -40.56
CA CYS A 16 31.24 8.84 -39.67
C CYS A 16 30.52 10.02 -38.99
N LEU A 17 29.23 10.16 -39.28
CA LEU A 17 28.20 9.51 -38.46
C LEU A 17 26.85 9.60 -39.19
N SER A 18 26.30 8.44 -39.50
CA SER A 18 24.91 8.25 -39.93
C SER A 18 23.96 8.87 -38.90
N ARG A 19 23.06 9.75 -39.39
CA ARG A 19 21.92 10.28 -38.65
C ARG A 19 21.01 9.13 -38.19
N SER A 20 21.13 8.74 -36.93
CA SER A 20 20.08 8.01 -36.22
C SER A 20 18.94 8.98 -35.90
N PRO A 21 17.67 8.66 -36.19
CA PRO A 21 16.55 9.44 -35.71
C PRO A 21 16.34 9.16 -34.21
N ALA A 22 16.29 10.23 -33.41
CA ALA A 22 16.04 10.15 -31.98
C ALA A 22 14.68 9.46 -31.69
N PRO A 23 14.61 8.53 -30.72
CA PRO A 23 13.34 8.02 -30.25
C PRO A 23 12.65 9.12 -29.43
N ARG A 24 11.40 9.40 -29.77
CA ARG A 24 10.53 10.31 -29.00
C ARG A 24 10.38 9.77 -27.58
N PRO A 25 10.41 10.60 -26.53
CA PRO A 25 10.09 10.13 -25.20
C PRO A 25 8.63 9.70 -25.19
N VAL A 26 8.39 8.38 -25.05
CA VAL A 26 7.09 7.85 -24.68
C VAL A 26 6.81 8.38 -23.29
N ARG A 27 6.08 9.48 -23.21
CA ARG A 27 5.52 9.97 -21.95
C ARG A 27 4.45 8.95 -21.56
N VAL A 28 4.86 7.93 -20.82
CA VAL A 28 3.95 7.05 -20.10
C VAL A 28 3.26 7.93 -19.07
N ALA A 29 2.20 8.59 -19.49
CA ALA A 29 1.18 9.05 -18.59
C ALA A 29 0.60 7.77 -17.98
N LEU A 30 1.21 7.35 -16.88
CA LEU A 30 0.69 6.31 -16.00
C LEU A 30 -0.66 6.85 -15.53
N LEU A 31 -1.71 6.56 -16.28
CA LEU A 31 -3.08 6.73 -15.82
C LEU A 31 -3.16 5.89 -14.56
N ARG A 32 -3.07 6.56 -13.40
CA ARG A 32 -3.42 6.02 -12.10
C ARG A 32 -4.92 5.77 -12.12
N THR A 33 -5.34 4.69 -12.78
CA THR A 33 -6.67 4.13 -12.59
C THR A 33 -6.67 3.44 -11.23
N PRO A 34 -7.60 3.77 -10.31
CA PRO A 34 -7.56 3.28 -8.94
C PRO A 34 -7.92 1.79 -8.78
N ASN A 35 -8.19 1.05 -9.86
CA ASN A 35 -8.61 -0.35 -9.82
C ASN A 35 -8.04 -1.13 -11.01
N ASN A 36 -6.76 -1.50 -10.95
CA ASN A 36 -6.12 -2.38 -11.93
C ASN A 36 -6.37 -3.85 -11.51
N PRO A 37 -6.93 -4.71 -12.37
CA PRO A 37 -7.26 -6.10 -12.01
C PRO A 37 -6.03 -6.96 -11.65
N LEU A 38 -4.84 -6.54 -12.07
CA LEU A 38 -3.56 -7.16 -11.72
C LEU A 38 -3.16 -6.95 -10.25
N SER A 39 -3.58 -5.84 -9.64
CA SER A 39 -3.23 -5.49 -8.26
C SER A 39 -4.09 -6.26 -7.24
N ALA A 40 -5.38 -6.48 -7.55
CA ALA A 40 -6.25 -7.36 -6.78
C ALA A 40 -5.75 -8.82 -6.73
N MET A 41 -5.16 -9.30 -7.83
CA MET A 41 -4.55 -10.64 -7.92
C MET A 41 -3.32 -10.80 -7.01
N ALA A 42 -2.56 -9.74 -6.76
CA ALA A 42 -1.36 -9.80 -5.92
C ALA A 42 -1.72 -9.94 -4.43
N LEU A 43 -2.78 -9.26 -3.97
CA LEU A 43 -3.31 -9.47 -2.61
C LEU A 43 -3.92 -10.86 -2.41
N ALA A 44 -4.46 -11.48 -3.47
CA ALA A 44 -4.99 -12.85 -3.42
C ALA A 44 -3.93 -13.87 -2.99
N ALA A 45 -2.65 -13.63 -3.26
CA ALA A 45 -1.55 -14.48 -2.77
C ALA A 45 -1.41 -14.45 -1.23
N PHE A 46 -2.00 -13.46 -0.55
CA PHE A 46 -2.01 -13.35 0.91
C PHE A 46 -3.39 -13.63 1.53
N ALA A 47 -4.39 -13.98 0.70
CA ALA A 47 -5.72 -14.33 1.19
C ALA A 47 -5.71 -15.63 2.01
N ASP A 48 -6.60 -15.71 2.98
CA ASP A 48 -6.85 -16.79 3.94
C ASP A 48 -5.64 -17.20 4.81
N LYS A 49 -4.57 -16.41 4.76
CA LYS A 49 -3.42 -16.53 5.67
C LYS A 49 -3.71 -15.85 7.00
N LYS A 50 -3.26 -16.48 8.08
CA LYS A 50 -3.37 -15.95 9.45
C LYS A 50 -2.06 -15.28 9.83
N TYR A 51 -2.12 -14.04 10.30
CA TYR A 51 -0.96 -13.29 10.72
C TYR A 51 -1.13 -12.85 12.17
N LYS A 52 -0.28 -13.34 13.07
CA LYS A 52 -0.30 -13.00 14.49
C LYS A 52 0.61 -11.82 14.77
N LEU A 53 0.15 -10.89 15.60
CA LEU A 53 1.01 -9.80 16.08
C LEU A 53 2.25 -10.37 16.77
N ALA A 54 3.44 -9.96 16.31
CA ALA A 54 4.73 -10.37 16.87
C ALA A 54 5.42 -9.23 17.63
N SER A 55 5.37 -8.01 17.09
CA SER A 55 5.93 -6.81 17.74
C SER A 55 5.03 -5.60 17.53
N SER A 56 5.07 -4.67 18.48
CA SER A 56 4.26 -3.46 18.46
C SER A 56 5.02 -2.32 19.14
N ASP A 57 5.34 -1.28 18.39
CA ASP A 57 6.11 -0.12 18.84
C ASP A 57 5.23 1.12 18.86
N LYS A 58 5.25 1.88 19.97
CA LYS A 58 4.49 3.14 20.17
C LYS A 58 2.95 3.01 20.05
N PHE A 59 2.41 1.82 20.32
CA PHE A 59 0.96 1.59 20.27
C PHE A 59 0.21 2.26 21.44
N ASP A 60 0.81 2.36 22.63
CA ASP A 60 0.21 3.10 23.76
C ASP A 60 0.05 4.59 23.43
N ASP A 61 1.08 5.23 22.87
CA ASP A 61 1.04 6.64 22.46
C ASP A 61 -0.01 6.88 21.38
N TYR A 62 -0.11 5.97 20.40
CA TYR A 62 -1.14 6.02 19.37
C TYR A 62 -2.56 5.94 19.97
N MET A 63 -2.81 4.98 20.85
CA MET A 63 -4.10 4.85 21.52
C MET A 63 -4.41 6.05 22.44
N LYS A 64 -3.38 6.60 23.10
CA LYS A 64 -3.49 7.81 23.93
C LYS A 64 -3.87 9.02 23.07
N ALA A 65 -3.27 9.18 21.91
CA ALA A 65 -3.60 10.23 20.95
C ALA A 65 -5.04 10.10 20.44
N LEU A 66 -5.54 8.88 20.26
CA LEU A 66 -6.94 8.62 19.93
C LEU A 66 -7.92 8.89 21.10
N GLY A 67 -7.44 9.12 22.32
CA GLY A 67 -8.27 9.35 23.50
C GLY A 67 -8.78 8.06 24.16
N VAL A 68 -8.16 6.90 23.86
CA VAL A 68 -8.52 5.62 24.47
C VAL A 68 -8.14 5.61 25.95
N SER A 69 -9.07 5.11 26.78
CA SER A 69 -8.90 5.02 28.25
C SER A 69 -7.67 4.19 28.64
N PHE A 70 -7.00 4.56 29.73
CA PHE A 70 -5.77 3.88 30.19
C PHE A 70 -5.95 2.37 30.38
N VAL A 71 -7.10 1.94 30.91
CA VAL A 71 -7.41 0.53 31.14
C VAL A 71 -7.50 -0.22 29.82
N THR A 72 -8.21 0.33 28.82
CA THR A 72 -8.31 -0.27 27.49
C THR A 72 -6.94 -0.34 26.81
N ARG A 73 -6.06 0.64 27.02
CA ARG A 73 -4.69 0.62 26.47
C ARG A 73 -3.83 -0.50 27.06
N GLN A 74 -3.89 -0.70 28.37
CA GLN A 74 -3.16 -1.78 29.04
C GLN A 74 -3.57 -3.16 28.52
N VAL A 75 -4.88 -3.40 28.41
CA VAL A 75 -5.39 -4.66 27.83
C VAL A 75 -4.98 -4.77 26.36
N GLY A 76 -5.12 -3.69 25.58
CA GLY A 76 -4.77 -3.66 24.15
C GLY A 76 -3.30 -3.97 23.86
N ASN A 77 -2.38 -3.55 24.73
CA ASN A 77 -0.94 -3.87 24.61
C ASN A 77 -0.62 -5.33 24.90
N GLN A 78 -1.38 -5.98 25.79
CA GLN A 78 -1.18 -7.41 26.11
C GLN A 78 -1.82 -8.34 25.07
N VAL A 79 -2.74 -7.81 24.27
CA VAL A 79 -3.48 -8.60 23.29
C VAL A 79 -2.73 -8.67 21.97
N SER A 80 -2.52 -9.91 21.50
CA SER A 80 -1.95 -10.20 20.19
C SER A 80 -3.05 -10.65 19.23
N PRO A 81 -3.68 -9.74 18.46
CA PRO A 81 -4.68 -10.13 17.49
C PRO A 81 -4.05 -10.92 16.33
N VAL A 82 -4.83 -11.85 15.80
CA VAL A 82 -4.58 -12.60 14.58
C VAL A 82 -5.42 -11.98 13.48
N VAL A 83 -4.76 -11.51 12.43
CA VAL A 83 -5.40 -10.89 11.27
C VAL A 83 -5.47 -11.91 10.14
N THR A 84 -6.65 -12.07 9.55
CA THR A 84 -6.88 -12.86 8.35
C THR A 84 -7.52 -11.97 7.30
N LEU A 85 -6.98 -11.99 6.09
CA LEU A 85 -7.56 -11.32 4.94
C LEU A 85 -8.25 -12.37 4.07
N SER A 86 -9.54 -12.24 3.81
CA SER A 86 -10.26 -13.09 2.84
C SER A 86 -10.74 -12.22 1.69
N ILE A 87 -10.66 -12.75 0.46
CA ILE A 87 -10.97 -12.01 -0.76
C ILE A 87 -12.00 -12.82 -1.55
N ASP A 88 -13.16 -12.21 -1.78
CA ASP A 88 -14.28 -12.79 -2.52
C ASP A 88 -14.60 -11.88 -3.71
N GLY A 89 -13.95 -12.13 -4.85
CA GLY A 89 -14.02 -11.27 -6.03
C GLY A 89 -13.57 -9.83 -5.73
N ASP A 90 -14.51 -8.89 -5.76
CA ASP A 90 -14.27 -7.47 -5.49
C ASP A 90 -14.44 -7.09 -4.00
N LYS A 91 -14.83 -8.03 -3.16
CA LYS A 91 -15.10 -7.81 -1.73
C LYS A 91 -13.95 -8.34 -0.88
N TYR A 92 -13.35 -7.44 -0.11
CA TYR A 92 -12.27 -7.76 0.83
C TYR A 92 -12.84 -7.84 2.22
N THR A 93 -12.48 -8.89 2.96
CA THR A 93 -12.94 -9.12 4.33
C THR A 93 -11.74 -9.30 5.24
N LEU A 94 -11.53 -8.35 6.15
CA LEU A 94 -10.46 -8.40 7.13
C LEU A 94 -11.02 -8.83 8.48
N SER A 95 -10.64 -10.03 8.90
CA SER A 95 -11.02 -10.60 10.20
C SER A 95 -9.86 -10.44 11.18
N SER A 96 -10.10 -9.72 12.27
CA SER A 96 -9.17 -9.58 13.39
C SER A 96 -9.72 -10.35 14.58
N VAL A 97 -9.11 -11.50 14.88
CA VAL A 97 -9.47 -12.38 16.00
C VAL A 97 -8.50 -12.13 17.13
N SER A 98 -8.99 -11.79 18.31
CA SER A 98 -8.17 -11.66 19.52
C SER A 98 -8.81 -12.42 20.68
N THR A 99 -8.05 -12.68 21.75
CA THR A 99 -8.54 -13.38 22.95
C THR A 99 -9.78 -12.72 23.57
N PHE A 100 -9.95 -11.41 23.38
CA PHE A 100 -11.04 -10.64 23.96
C PHE A 100 -12.20 -10.40 23.00
N LYS A 101 -11.92 -10.18 21.72
CA LYS A 101 -12.93 -9.82 20.70
C LYS A 101 -12.51 -10.27 19.31
N THR A 102 -13.50 -10.68 18.52
CA THR A 102 -13.36 -10.88 17.08
C THR A 102 -14.10 -9.77 16.35
N SER A 103 -13.45 -9.16 15.37
CA SER A 103 -14.03 -8.11 14.53
C SER A 103 -13.75 -8.41 13.06
N THR A 104 -14.80 -8.46 12.26
CA THR A 104 -14.71 -8.72 10.82
C THR A 104 -15.22 -7.49 10.08
N ILE A 105 -14.42 -6.95 9.17
CA ILE A 105 -14.73 -5.76 8.39
C ILE A 105 -14.71 -6.15 6.92
N SER A 106 -15.85 -6.00 6.23
CA SER A 106 -15.92 -6.17 4.79
C SER A 106 -15.93 -4.81 4.10
N PHE A 107 -15.05 -4.63 3.13
CA PHE A 107 -14.89 -3.38 2.37
C PHE A 107 -14.62 -3.68 0.89
N LYS A 108 -14.73 -2.64 0.06
CA LYS A 108 -14.26 -2.67 -1.33
C LYS A 108 -13.14 -1.66 -1.51
N LEU A 109 -12.22 -1.93 -2.42
CA LEU A 109 -11.11 -1.03 -2.70
C LEU A 109 -11.60 0.24 -3.38
N GLY A 110 -11.15 1.39 -2.87
CA GLY A 110 -11.48 2.72 -3.39
C GLY A 110 -12.88 3.21 -3.02
N GLU A 111 -13.71 2.41 -2.36
CA GLU A 111 -15.02 2.83 -1.89
C GLU A 111 -14.94 3.30 -0.42
N PRO A 112 -15.30 4.56 -0.12
CA PRO A 112 -15.44 5.01 1.26
C PRO A 112 -16.62 4.29 1.92
N PHE A 113 -16.44 3.81 3.14
CA PHE A 113 -17.50 3.21 3.95
C PHE A 113 -17.59 3.92 5.31
N ASP A 114 -18.81 4.02 5.82
CA ASP A 114 -19.05 4.53 7.16
C ASP A 114 -18.80 3.42 8.18
N GLN A 115 -17.83 3.64 9.07
CA GLN A 115 -17.55 2.80 10.21
C GLN A 115 -18.14 3.47 11.46
N ASP A 116 -19.18 2.85 12.03
CA ASP A 116 -19.69 3.26 13.34
C ASP A 116 -18.72 2.74 14.41
N THR A 117 -17.95 3.66 15.00
CA THR A 117 -17.12 3.33 16.16
C THR A 117 -18.02 3.01 17.37
N PRO A 118 -17.58 2.12 18.29
CA PRO A 118 -18.34 1.79 19.50
C PRO A 118 -18.59 2.99 20.42
N ASP A 119 -17.95 4.13 20.15
CA ASP A 119 -18.10 5.41 20.82
C ASP A 119 -19.21 6.31 20.20
N GLY A 120 -19.99 5.77 19.23
CA GLY A 120 -21.11 6.47 18.61
C GLY A 120 -20.74 7.49 17.52
N ARG A 121 -19.46 7.58 17.13
CA ARG A 121 -19.02 8.46 16.03
C ARG A 121 -19.00 7.71 14.71
N LYS A 122 -19.54 8.36 13.67
CA LYS A 122 -19.37 7.95 12.27
C LYS A 122 -18.00 8.38 11.79
N VAL A 123 -17.17 7.41 11.49
CA VAL A 123 -15.85 7.62 10.88
C VAL A 123 -15.96 7.16 9.43
N LYS A 124 -15.52 7.98 8.48
CA LYS A 124 -15.41 7.56 7.09
C LYS A 124 -14.05 6.93 6.89
N ALA A 125 -14.04 5.64 6.56
CA ALA A 125 -12.82 4.92 6.23
C ALA A 125 -12.80 4.66 4.72
N THR A 126 -11.67 4.94 4.09
CA THR A 126 -11.42 4.60 2.68
C THR A 126 -10.18 3.72 2.61
N ILE A 127 -10.32 2.54 2.03
CA ILE A 127 -9.21 1.61 1.85
C ILE A 127 -8.84 1.58 0.38
N THR A 128 -7.59 1.92 0.09
CA THR A 128 -7.01 1.91 -1.25
C THR A 128 -5.84 0.94 -1.30
N LEU A 129 -5.56 0.40 -2.48
CA LEU A 129 -4.42 -0.45 -2.71
C LEU A 129 -3.38 0.35 -3.48
N GLU A 130 -2.23 0.60 -2.85
CA GLU A 130 -1.06 1.20 -3.49
C GLU A 130 -0.09 0.11 -3.91
N GLY A 131 0.25 0.08 -5.21
CA GLY A 131 1.11 -0.95 -5.78
C GLY A 131 0.43 -2.32 -5.80
N ASP A 132 1.14 -3.35 -5.38
CA ASP A 132 0.69 -4.75 -5.49
C ASP A 132 0.37 -5.38 -4.12
N ASN A 133 0.90 -4.81 -3.03
CA ASN A 133 0.86 -5.43 -1.70
C ASN A 133 0.64 -4.45 -0.55
N THR A 134 0.40 -3.17 -0.81
CA THR A 134 0.26 -2.15 0.24
C THR A 134 -1.16 -1.62 0.32
N LEU A 135 -1.90 -2.00 1.38
CA LEU A 135 -3.20 -1.42 1.68
C LEU A 135 -3.04 -0.13 2.47
N VAL A 136 -3.58 0.96 1.94
CA VAL A 136 -3.61 2.26 2.60
C VAL A 136 -5.04 2.57 2.99
N GLU A 137 -5.28 2.54 4.30
CA GLU A 137 -6.54 2.89 4.93
C GLU A 137 -6.44 4.30 5.51
N GLN A 138 -7.34 5.16 5.08
CA GLN A 138 -7.47 6.53 5.59
C GLN A 138 -8.81 6.63 6.31
N GLN A 139 -8.77 6.96 7.60
CA GLN A 139 -9.97 7.12 8.42
C GLN A 139 -10.08 8.56 8.88
N GLU A 140 -11.22 9.17 8.63
CA GLU A 140 -11.53 10.55 8.97
C GLU A 140 -12.78 10.60 9.81
N GLY A 141 -12.68 11.11 11.05
CA GLY A 141 -13.82 11.21 11.94
C GLY A 141 -13.49 11.79 13.29
N GLY A 142 -14.49 12.42 13.94
CA GLY A 142 -14.33 12.96 15.29
C GLY A 142 -13.26 14.06 15.42
N GLY A 143 -12.93 14.75 14.33
CA GLY A 143 -11.92 15.82 14.29
C GLY A 143 -10.46 15.33 14.17
N LYS A 144 -10.23 14.03 13.94
CA LYS A 144 -8.91 13.45 13.73
C LYS A 144 -8.86 12.66 12.42
N THR A 145 -7.70 12.67 11.79
CA THR A 145 -7.40 11.87 10.60
C THR A 145 -6.34 10.84 10.98
N THR A 146 -6.65 9.57 10.80
CA THR A 146 -5.70 8.46 10.97
C THR A 146 -5.38 7.88 9.61
N LYS A 147 -4.11 7.51 9.44
CA LYS A 147 -3.65 6.76 8.27
C LYS A 147 -3.05 5.46 8.73
N ILE A 148 -3.52 4.36 8.17
CA ILE A 148 -3.07 3.01 8.47
C ILE A 148 -2.56 2.40 7.17
N VAL A 149 -1.26 2.16 7.10
CA VAL A 149 -0.61 1.52 5.96
C VAL A 149 -0.29 0.08 6.34
N ARG A 150 -0.73 -0.89 5.55
CA ARG A 150 -0.51 -2.33 5.77
C ARG A 150 0.20 -2.88 4.55
N GLU A 151 1.47 -3.16 4.70
CA GLU A 151 2.31 -3.74 3.66
C GLU A 151 2.37 -5.26 3.88
N PHE A 152 1.85 -6.01 2.92
CA PHE A 152 1.82 -7.47 2.94
C PHE A 152 3.11 -8.02 2.34
N SER A 153 3.77 -8.88 3.10
CA SER A 153 4.91 -9.68 2.65
C SER A 153 4.58 -11.17 2.80
N PRO A 154 5.34 -12.07 2.14
CA PRO A 154 5.07 -13.51 2.18
C PRO A 154 4.99 -14.09 3.59
N ASN A 155 5.86 -13.60 4.49
CA ASN A 155 6.03 -14.13 5.84
C ASN A 155 5.60 -13.15 6.95
N GLU A 156 5.35 -11.88 6.62
CA GLU A 156 5.04 -10.84 7.60
C GLU A 156 4.13 -9.76 7.02
N ILE A 157 3.42 -9.04 7.90
CA ILE A 157 2.69 -7.83 7.55
C ILE A 157 3.27 -6.70 8.40
N LYS A 158 3.73 -5.65 7.72
CA LYS A 158 4.17 -4.43 8.36
C LYS A 158 3.01 -3.43 8.35
N MET A 159 2.53 -3.11 9.54
CA MET A 159 1.44 -2.15 9.74
C MET A 159 1.99 -0.88 10.37
N VAL A 160 1.84 0.25 9.68
CA VAL A 160 2.25 1.57 10.15
C VAL A 160 0.99 2.40 10.37
N LEU A 161 0.72 2.76 11.62
CA LEU A 161 -0.40 3.61 12.00
C LEU A 161 0.12 5.01 12.32
N THR A 162 -0.48 6.02 11.71
CA THR A 162 -0.12 7.42 11.90
C THR A 162 -1.35 8.19 12.36
N VAL A 163 -1.20 8.94 13.44
CA VAL A 163 -2.21 9.89 13.94
C VAL A 163 -1.50 11.16 14.36
N ASP A 164 -1.92 12.30 13.83
CA ASP A 164 -1.29 13.61 14.06
C ASP A 164 0.24 13.58 13.81
N SER A 165 1.05 13.55 14.87
CA SER A 165 2.53 13.45 14.80
C SER A 165 3.08 12.12 15.33
N ILE A 166 2.22 11.17 15.71
CA ILE A 166 2.60 9.90 16.31
C ILE A 166 2.55 8.81 15.26
N VAL A 167 3.67 8.09 15.14
CA VAL A 167 3.81 6.93 14.24
C VAL A 167 4.00 5.69 15.09
N CYS A 168 3.09 4.73 14.96
CA CYS A 168 3.13 3.41 15.55
C CYS A 168 3.44 2.38 14.46
N THR A 169 4.33 1.44 14.77
CA THR A 169 4.67 0.34 13.86
C THR A 169 4.32 -0.98 14.53
N ARG A 170 3.64 -1.86 13.80
CA ARG A 170 3.26 -3.19 14.26
C ARG A 170 3.68 -4.21 13.22
N ILE A 171 4.35 -5.26 13.67
CA ILE A 171 4.84 -6.34 12.82
C ILE A 171 4.03 -7.58 13.16
N TYR A 172 3.35 -8.12 12.16
CA TYR A 172 2.63 -9.38 12.26
C TYR A 172 3.43 -10.43 11.51
N LYS A 173 3.54 -11.63 12.07
CA LYS A 173 4.19 -12.77 11.42
C LYS A 173 3.14 -13.79 11.01
N LEU A 174 3.40 -14.49 9.91
CA LEU A 174 2.57 -15.61 9.49
C LEU A 174 2.46 -16.61 10.66
N GLN A 175 1.22 -16.96 10.99
CA GLN A 175 0.89 -17.99 11.96
C GLN A 175 0.53 -19.24 11.17
N GLU A 176 1.46 -20.20 11.16
CA GLU A 176 1.25 -21.55 10.63
C GLU A 176 0.22 -22.33 11.46
#